data_AF-A0A2E2SDF4-F1
#
_entry.id   AF-A0A2E2SDF4-F1
#
_cell.length_a   1.000
_cell.length_b   1.000
_cell.length_c   1.000
_cell.angle_alpha   90.00
_cell.angle_beta   90.00
_cell.angle_gamma   90.00
#
_symmetry.space_group_name_H-M   'P 1'
#
loop_
_entity.id
_entity.type
_entity.pdbx_description
1 polymer ?
#
loop_
_entity_poly.entity_id
_entity_poly.type
_entity_poly.pdbx_seq_one_letter_code
_entity_poly.pdbx_strand_id
1 'polypeptide(L)'
;MNKNIIRAIACAPAGPMVLNTVMFVINPSKATGDLGMELLDGIGRSTQLGDFGAFFGLASFLIVFGSIKMKFEYLNIAALLLGSAAFFRIIAWAVNDAALATSLIIAELALVLWLVISAKYIKKLAS
;
A
#
# COMPACT_ATOMS: atom_id res chain seq x y z
N MET A 1 11.43 -23.00 7.54
CA MET A 1 11.95 -22.04 6.55
C MET A 1 12.91 -21.09 7.25
N ASN A 2 14.03 -20.73 6.63
CA ASN A 2 14.99 -19.79 7.22
C ASN A 2 14.31 -18.43 7.48
N LYS A 3 14.54 -17.83 8.66
CA LYS A 3 13.98 -16.50 9.03
C LYS A 3 14.30 -15.43 7.98
N ASN A 4 15.47 -15.49 7.34
CA ASN A 4 15.86 -14.54 6.30
C ASN A 4 15.00 -14.66 5.04
N ILE A 5 14.57 -15.87 4.67
CA ILE A 5 13.68 -16.10 3.54
C ILE A 5 12.29 -15.53 3.85
N ILE A 6 11.79 -15.75 5.07
CA ILE A 6 10.49 -15.21 5.49
C ILE A 6 10.50 -13.68 5.45
N ARG A 7 11.57 -13.05 5.94
CA ARG A 7 11.75 -11.59 5.86
C ARG A 7 11.68 -11.09 4.42
N ALA A 8 12.40 -11.74 3.51
CA ALA A 8 12.44 -11.36 2.10
C ALA A 8 11.04 -11.46 1.46
N ILE A 9 10.33 -12.57 1.69
CA ILE A 9 8.97 -12.79 1.17
C ILE A 9 7.99 -11.76 1.74
N ALA A 10 8.00 -11.54 3.05
CA ALA A 10 7.11 -10.57 3.69
C ALA A 10 7.37 -9.13 3.23
N CYS A 11 8.63 -8.82 2.88
CA CYS A 11 9.06 -7.48 2.48
C CYS A 11 8.81 -7.19 0.99
N ALA A 12 8.54 -8.20 0.15
CA ALA A 12 8.37 -8.02 -1.30
C ALA A 12 7.33 -6.94 -1.69
N PRO A 13 6.16 -6.83 -1.02
CA PRO A 13 5.19 -5.76 -1.27
C PRO A 13 5.72 -4.33 -1.09
N ALA A 14 6.80 -4.13 -0.30
CA ALA A 14 7.36 -2.80 -0.10
C ALA A 14 7.98 -2.21 -1.36
N GLY A 15 8.44 -3.04 -2.30
CA GLY A 15 9.07 -2.57 -3.55
C GLY A 15 8.22 -1.55 -4.32
N PRO A 16 7.01 -1.91 -4.79
CA PRO A 16 6.13 -0.97 -5.49
C PRO A 16 5.70 0.21 -4.60
N MET A 17 5.53 0.02 -3.28
CA MET A 17 5.15 1.11 -2.38
C MET A 17 6.26 2.17 -2.26
N VAL A 18 7.51 1.75 -2.14
CA VAL A 18 8.68 2.65 -2.07
C VAL A 18 8.84 3.38 -3.40
N LEU A 19 8.73 2.65 -4.52
CA LEU A 19 8.77 3.23 -5.86
C LEU A 19 7.72 4.33 -6.03
N ASN A 20 6.46 4.06 -5.67
CA ASN A 20 5.41 5.07 -5.73
C ASN A 20 5.70 6.26 -4.83
N THR A 21 6.12 6.02 -3.58
CA THR A 21 6.48 7.10 -2.63
C THR A 21 7.52 8.05 -3.23
N VAL A 22 8.58 7.49 -3.85
CA VAL A 22 9.63 8.27 -4.50
C VAL A 22 9.09 9.00 -5.73
N MET A 23 8.30 8.31 -6.58
CA MET A 23 7.74 8.89 -7.80
C MET A 23 6.79 10.05 -7.52
N PHE A 24 6.01 10.00 -6.44
CA PHE A 24 5.18 11.13 -6.01
C PHE A 24 5.99 12.38 -5.64
N VAL A 25 7.29 12.26 -5.36
CA VAL A 25 8.20 13.38 -5.10
C VAL A 25 8.91 13.81 -6.38
N ILE A 26 9.49 12.87 -7.13
CA ILE A 26 10.40 13.20 -8.24
C ILE A 26 9.69 13.36 -9.59
N ASN A 27 8.54 12.71 -9.80
CA ASN A 27 7.75 12.80 -11.01
C ASN A 27 6.24 12.58 -10.73
N PRO A 28 5.58 13.58 -10.10
CA PRO A 28 4.19 13.49 -9.67
C PRO A 28 3.20 13.19 -10.81
N SER A 29 3.43 13.76 -11.99
CA SER A 29 2.57 13.55 -13.16
C SER A 29 2.54 12.09 -13.61
N LYS A 30 3.71 11.44 -13.61
CA LYS A 30 3.78 10.01 -13.93
C LYS A 30 3.15 9.16 -12.83
N ALA A 31 3.44 9.46 -11.56
CA ALA A 31 2.91 8.70 -10.42
C ALA A 31 1.37 8.72 -10.36
N THR A 32 0.76 9.88 -10.61
CA THR A 32 -0.70 10.04 -10.67
C THR A 32 -1.27 9.36 -11.91
N GLY A 33 -0.63 9.52 -13.07
CA GLY A 33 -1.04 8.87 -14.32
C GLY A 33 -1.01 7.34 -14.27
N ASP A 34 0.01 6.74 -13.66
CA ASP A 34 0.12 5.28 -13.46
C ASP A 34 -1.03 4.73 -12.58
N LEU A 35 -1.65 5.59 -11.76
CA LEU A 35 -2.83 5.28 -10.94
C LEU A 35 -4.15 5.68 -11.62
N GLY A 36 -4.12 6.14 -12.87
CA GLY A 36 -5.30 6.58 -13.62
C GLY A 36 -5.87 7.92 -13.13
N MET A 37 -5.08 8.73 -12.44
CA MET A 37 -5.47 10.06 -11.97
C MET A 37 -4.78 11.13 -12.79
N GLU A 38 -5.47 12.25 -13.01
CA GLU A 38 -4.81 13.48 -13.43
C GLU A 38 -4.03 14.10 -12.27
N LEU A 39 -2.93 14.78 -12.60
CA LEU A 39 -2.24 15.60 -11.62
C LEU A 39 -3.09 16.86 -11.39
N LEU A 40 -3.59 17.03 -10.16
CA LEU A 40 -4.42 18.17 -9.81
C LEU A 40 -3.61 19.47 -9.78
N ASP A 41 -4.31 20.60 -9.71
CA ASP A 41 -3.73 21.95 -9.62
C ASP A 41 -3.97 22.63 -8.26
N GLY A 42 -3.18 23.67 -7.97
CA GLY A 42 -3.31 24.49 -6.75
C GLY A 42 -3.28 23.65 -5.46
N ILE A 43 -4.26 23.90 -4.58
CA ILE A 43 -4.40 23.18 -3.30
C ILE A 43 -4.74 21.70 -3.54
N GLY A 44 -5.45 21.37 -4.62
CA GLY A 44 -5.74 19.98 -5.00
C GLY A 44 -4.46 19.19 -5.23
N ARG A 45 -3.46 19.79 -5.91
CA ARG A 45 -2.13 19.20 -6.05
C ARG A 45 -1.46 18.93 -4.71
N SER A 46 -1.46 19.93 -3.82
CA SER A 46 -0.85 19.80 -2.49
C SER A 46 -1.49 18.66 -1.69
N THR A 47 -2.81 18.55 -1.74
CA THR A 47 -3.57 17.52 -1.03
C THR A 47 -3.31 16.15 -1.62
N GLN A 48 -3.39 16.01 -2.96
CA GLN A 48 -3.12 14.76 -3.66
C GLN A 48 -1.71 14.23 -3.38
N LEU A 49 -0.68 15.08 -3.51
CA LEU A 49 0.70 14.64 -3.29
C LEU A 49 1.00 14.36 -1.82
N GLY A 50 0.43 15.14 -0.90
CA GLY A 50 0.53 14.90 0.54
C GLY A 50 -0.11 13.58 0.96
N ASP A 51 -1.36 13.35 0.55
CA ASP A 51 -2.15 12.19 0.96
C ASP A 51 -1.61 10.89 0.35
N PHE A 52 -1.35 10.86 -0.97
CA PHE A 52 -0.81 9.67 -1.62
C PHE A 52 0.66 9.42 -1.26
N GLY A 53 1.46 10.48 -1.10
CA GLY A 53 2.83 10.38 -0.61
C GLY A 53 2.87 9.77 0.80
N ALA A 54 2.02 10.24 1.70
CA ALA A 54 1.89 9.68 3.05
C ALA A 54 1.35 8.24 3.03
N PHE A 55 0.36 7.94 2.19
CA PHE A 55 -0.22 6.61 2.04
C PHE A 55 0.83 5.58 1.62
N PHE A 56 1.53 5.80 0.50
CA PHE A 56 2.56 4.88 0.02
C PHE A 56 3.78 4.87 0.94
N GLY A 57 4.17 6.02 1.50
CA GLY A 57 5.30 6.12 2.41
C GLY A 57 5.08 5.34 3.72
N LEU A 58 3.90 5.49 4.33
CA LEU A 58 3.53 4.77 5.54
C LEU A 58 3.41 3.27 5.27
N ALA A 59 2.76 2.87 4.17
CA ALA A 59 2.68 1.46 3.78
C ALA A 59 4.09 0.86 3.62
N SER A 60 4.99 1.56 2.93
CA SER A 60 6.39 1.15 2.75
C SER A 60 7.09 0.94 4.08
N PHE A 61 7.01 1.94 4.98
CA PHE A 61 7.63 1.88 6.29
C PHE A 61 7.13 0.69 7.11
N LEU A 62 5.81 0.51 7.20
CA LEU A 62 5.20 -0.56 7.97
C LEU A 62 5.59 -1.94 7.44
N ILE A 63 5.60 -2.12 6.11
CA ILE A 63 5.95 -3.40 5.48
C ILE A 63 7.44 -3.73 5.70
N VAL A 64 8.34 -2.78 5.44
CA VAL A 64 9.79 -2.99 5.62
C VAL A 64 10.11 -3.25 7.09
N PHE A 65 9.62 -2.40 7.98
CA PHE A 65 9.90 -2.51 9.40
C PHE A 65 9.30 -3.78 10.00
N GLY A 66 8.04 -4.08 9.69
CA GLY A 66 7.34 -5.29 10.12
C GLY A 66 8.05 -6.56 9.65
N SER A 67 8.53 -6.56 8.40
CA SER A 67 9.28 -7.69 7.84
C SER A 67 10.64 -7.87 8.50
N ILE A 68 11.50 -6.84 8.52
CA ILE A 68 12.86 -6.92 9.08
C ILE A 68 12.82 -7.31 10.56
N LYS A 69 11.96 -6.64 11.33
CA LYS A 69 11.83 -6.87 12.78
C LYS A 69 10.97 -8.07 13.13
N MET A 70 10.37 -8.75 12.13
CA MET A 70 9.47 -9.88 12.33
C MET A 70 8.32 -9.55 13.29
N LYS A 71 7.72 -8.36 13.12
CA LYS A 71 6.57 -7.89 13.91
C LYS A 71 5.31 -7.95 13.07
N PHE A 72 4.43 -8.92 13.37
CA PHE A 72 3.24 -9.19 12.59
C PHE A 72 2.20 -8.05 12.67
N GLU A 73 2.19 -7.29 13.77
CA GLU A 73 1.28 -6.17 14.00
C GLU A 73 1.45 -5.09 12.93
N TYR A 74 2.69 -4.77 12.55
CA TYR A 74 2.99 -3.77 11.52
C TYR A 74 2.50 -4.22 10.14
N LEU A 75 2.63 -5.50 9.81
CA LEU A 75 2.11 -6.05 8.55
C LEU A 75 0.57 -6.04 8.52
N ASN A 76 -0.09 -6.31 9.65
CA ASN A 76 -1.54 -6.19 9.76
C ASN A 76 -2.02 -4.74 9.63
N ILE A 77 -1.31 -3.76 10.20
CA ILE A 77 -1.64 -2.34 10.04
C ILE A 77 -1.44 -1.92 8.57
N ALA A 78 -0.38 -2.37 7.90
CA ALA A 78 -0.19 -2.13 6.48
C ALA A 78 -1.32 -2.76 5.63
N ALA A 79 -1.73 -3.99 5.96
CA ALA A 79 -2.86 -4.63 5.31
C ALA A 79 -4.17 -3.84 5.54
N LEU A 80 -4.40 -3.33 6.75
CA LEU A 80 -5.57 -2.50 7.03
C LEU A 80 -5.56 -1.21 6.21
N LEU A 81 -4.39 -0.56 6.07
CA LEU A 81 -4.24 0.64 5.27
C LEU A 81 -4.59 0.39 3.79
N LEU A 82 -4.02 -0.64 3.17
CA LEU A 82 -4.30 -1.00 1.77
C LEU A 82 -5.74 -1.48 1.58
N GLY A 83 -6.26 -2.27 2.51
CA GLY A 83 -7.65 -2.75 2.48
C GLY A 83 -8.66 -1.61 2.63
N SER A 84 -8.33 -0.58 3.42
CA SER A 84 -9.15 0.63 3.54
C SER A 84 -9.23 1.38 2.22
N ALA A 85 -8.12 1.46 1.47
CA ALA A 85 -8.13 2.08 0.15
C ALA A 85 -9.04 1.34 -0.84
N ALA A 86 -9.00 0.00 -0.86
CA ALA A 86 -9.90 -0.80 -1.68
C ALA A 86 -11.37 -0.59 -1.28
N PHE A 87 -11.64 -0.59 0.04
CA PHE A 87 -12.96 -0.34 0.59
C PHE A 87 -13.49 1.04 0.17
N PHE A 88 -12.72 2.11 0.37
CA PHE A 88 -13.18 3.46 0.01
C PHE A 88 -13.30 3.67 -1.51
N ARG A 89 -12.56 2.95 -2.35
CA ARG A 89 -12.80 2.96 -3.80
C ARG A 89 -14.13 2.31 -4.18
N ILE A 90 -14.52 1.22 -3.53
CA ILE A 90 -15.84 0.60 -3.73
C ILE A 90 -16.94 1.59 -3.30
N ILE A 91 -16.76 2.27 -2.17
CA ILE A 91 -17.70 3.30 -1.71
C ILE A 91 -17.74 4.47 -2.72
N ALA A 92 -16.60 4.97 -3.19
CA ALA A 92 -16.56 6.05 -4.17
C ALA A 92 -17.34 5.70 -5.45
N TRP A 93 -17.16 4.49 -5.97
CA TRP A 93 -17.95 3.98 -7.10
C TRP A 93 -19.45 3.88 -6.77
N ALA A 94 -19.80 3.37 -5.59
CA ALA A 94 -21.18 3.11 -5.22
C ALA A 94 -22.00 4.37 -4.91
N VAL A 95 -21.39 5.43 -4.35
CA VAL A 95 -22.10 6.63 -3.86
C VAL A 95 -21.64 7.98 -4.42
N ASN A 96 -20.51 8.05 -5.14
CA ASN A 96 -19.98 9.33 -5.66
C ASN A 96 -19.79 9.34 -7.19
N ASP A 97 -20.46 8.43 -7.92
CA ASP A 97 -20.41 8.33 -9.39
C ASP A 97 -18.97 8.19 -9.96
N ALA A 98 -18.06 7.60 -9.16
CA ALA A 98 -16.69 7.36 -9.59
C ALA A 98 -16.60 6.12 -10.49
N ALA A 99 -15.64 6.10 -11.42
CA ALA A 99 -15.35 4.89 -12.19
C ALA A 99 -14.85 3.77 -11.27
N LEU A 100 -15.27 2.52 -11.54
CA LEU A 100 -14.80 1.37 -10.77
C LEU A 100 -13.33 1.08 -11.11
N ALA A 101 -12.44 1.36 -10.16
CA ALA A 101 -11.01 1.13 -10.30
C ALA A 101 -10.62 -0.34 -10.09
N THR A 102 -11.20 -1.25 -10.89
CA THR A 102 -11.10 -2.71 -10.72
C THR A 102 -9.65 -3.21 -10.63
N SER A 103 -8.75 -2.69 -11.47
CA SER A 103 -7.33 -3.07 -11.46
C SER A 103 -6.64 -2.73 -10.12
N LEU A 104 -6.90 -1.54 -9.58
CA LEU A 104 -6.35 -1.09 -8.30
C LEU A 104 -6.93 -1.90 -7.14
N ILE A 105 -8.25 -2.13 -7.14
CA ILE A 105 -8.93 -2.93 -6.10
C ILE A 105 -8.36 -4.35 -6.06
N ILE A 106 -8.19 -5.01 -7.21
CA ILE A 106 -7.60 -6.35 -7.27
C ILE A 106 -6.17 -6.36 -6.72
N ALA A 107 -5.35 -5.39 -7.12
CA ALA A 107 -3.97 -5.28 -6.64
C ALA A 107 -3.91 -5.10 -5.11
N GLU A 108 -4.77 -4.24 -4.55
CA GLU A 108 -4.81 -4.02 -3.11
C GLU A 108 -5.28 -5.24 -2.34
N LEU A 109 -6.33 -5.93 -2.80
CA LEU A 109 -6.79 -7.17 -2.17
C LEU A 109 -5.71 -8.25 -2.21
N ALA A 110 -4.95 -8.36 -3.30
CA ALA A 110 -3.82 -9.27 -3.39
C ALA A 110 -2.71 -8.93 -2.37
N LEU A 111 -2.38 -7.64 -2.23
CA LEU A 111 -1.39 -7.17 -1.24
C LEU A 111 -1.88 -7.37 0.19
N VAL A 112 -3.17 -7.12 0.47
CA VAL A 112 -3.80 -7.38 1.78
C VAL A 112 -3.66 -8.85 2.14
N LEU A 113 -4.03 -9.75 1.24
CA LEU A 113 -3.90 -11.20 1.46
C LEU A 113 -2.44 -11.58 1.72
N TRP A 114 -1.50 -11.06 0.92
CA TRP A 114 -0.07 -11.30 1.10
C TRP A 114 0.41 -10.89 2.50
N LEU A 115 0.06 -9.69 2.93
CA LEU A 115 0.49 -9.13 4.21
C LEU A 115 -0.16 -9.86 5.39
N VAL A 116 -1.45 -10.19 5.31
CA VAL A 116 -2.15 -10.96 6.36
C VAL A 116 -1.59 -12.36 6.49
N ILE A 117 -1.31 -13.05 5.36
CA ILE A 117 -0.70 -14.38 5.37
C ILE A 117 0.70 -14.28 6.00
N SER A 118 1.52 -13.31 5.57
CA SER A 118 2.86 -13.08 6.11
C SER A 118 2.82 -12.80 7.62
N ALA A 119 1.88 -11.97 8.08
CA ALA A 119 1.66 -11.67 9.48
C ALA A 119 1.28 -12.94 10.29
N LYS A 120 0.36 -13.76 9.78
CA LYS A 120 -0.04 -15.02 10.42
C LYS A 120 1.15 -15.98 10.56
N TYR A 121 1.96 -16.12 9.51
CA TYR A 121 3.16 -16.97 9.57
C TYR A 121 4.19 -16.44 10.58
N ILE A 122 4.44 -15.13 10.61
CA ILE A 122 5.37 -14.51 11.57
C ILE A 122 4.87 -14.70 13.01
N LYS A 123 3.57 -14.48 13.26
CA LYS A 123 2.97 -14.70 14.59
C LYS A 123 3.17 -16.14 15.07
N LYS A 124 2.95 -17.12 14.20
CA LYS A 124 3.15 -18.55 14.51
C LYS A 124 4.61 -18.91 14.85
N LEU A 125 5.58 -18.15 14.33
CA LEU A 125 7.00 -18.37 14.64
C LEU A 125 7.44 -17.72 15.95
N ALA A 126 6.61 -16.83 16.51
CA ALA A 126 6.87 -16.14 17.77
C ALA A 126 6.19 -16.83 18.97
N SER A 127 5.18 -17.68 18.73
CA SER A 127 4.57 -18.61 19.69
C SER A 127 5.36 -19.90 19.79
#